data_AF-A0A351ZVY5-F1
#
_entry.id   AF-A0A351ZVY5-F1
#
_cell.length_a   1.000
_cell.length_b   1.000
_cell.length_c   1.000
_cell.angle_alpha   90.00
_cell.angle_beta   90.00
_cell.angle_gamma   90.00
#
_symmetry.space_group_name_H-M   'P 1'
#
loop_
_entity.id
_entity.type
_entity.pdbx_description
1 polymer ?
#
loop_
_entity_poly.entity_id
_entity_poly.type
_entity_poly.pdbx_seq_one_letter_code
_entity_poly.pdbx_strand_id
1 'polypeptide(L)' 'GTTVICNLHFLSLVRRYATRVIALKGGRMVFNGQPDEITDTWFKTIYGEEAMEVEIR' A
#
# COMPACT_ATOMS: atom_id res chain seq x y z
N GLY A 1 6.10 -20.43 11.28
CA GLY A 1 5.71 -19.44 10.25
C GLY A 1 6.86 -18.48 10.06
N THR A 2 7.17 -18.12 8.82
CA THR A 2 8.27 -17.18 8.52
C THR A 2 7.67 -15.81 8.26
N THR A 3 8.13 -14.79 8.98
CA THR A 3 7.75 -13.40 8.72
C THR A 3 8.49 -12.90 7.48
N VAL A 4 7.74 -12.43 6.48
CA VAL A 4 8.29 -11.86 5.26
C VAL A 4 7.96 -10.37 5.22
N ILE A 5 8.98 -9.56 4.93
CA ILE A 5 8.81 -8.14 4.65
C ILE A 5 9.23 -7.93 3.20
N CYS A 6 8.31 -7.41 2.41
CA CYS A 6 8.54 -7.07 1.02
C CYS A 6 8.02 -5.66 0.76
N ASN A 7 8.71 -4.94 -0.13
CA ASN A 7 8.24 -3.67 -0.63
C ASN A 7 7.37 -3.93 -1.87
N LEU A 8 6.13 -3.46 -1.82
CA LEU A 8 5.16 -3.61 -2.90
C LEU A 8 4.74 -2.23 -3.40
N HIS A 9 4.91 -2.01 -4.70
CA HIS A 9 4.48 -0.79 -5.39
C HIS A 9 3.06 -0.88 -5.97
N PHE A 10 2.38 -2.02 -5.80
CA PHE A 10 1.02 -2.26 -6.31
C PHE A 10 0.07 -2.54 -5.15
N LEU A 11 -0.98 -1.72 -5.04
CA LEU A 11 -1.97 -1.84 -3.97
C LEU A 11 -2.79 -3.13 -4.09
N SER A 12 -3.07 -3.57 -5.31
CA SER A 12 -3.74 -4.85 -5.59
C SER A 12 -3.00 -6.04 -4.95
N LEU A 13 -1.67 -6.06 -5.02
CA LEU A 13 -0.85 -7.08 -4.37
C LEU A 13 -0.85 -6.92 -2.85
N VAL A 14 -0.75 -5.68 -2.37
CA VAL A 14 -0.82 -5.38 -0.94
C VAL A 14 -2.13 -5.87 -0.34
N ARG A 15 -3.26 -5.59 -1.00
CA ARG A 15 -4.59 -6.06 -0.59
C ARG A 15 -4.73 -7.58 -0.61
N ARG A 16 -4.14 -8.23 -1.60
CA ARG A 16 -4.26 -9.69 -1.78
C ARG A 16 -3.34 -10.51 -0.88
N TYR A 17 -2.14 -10.02 -0.60
CA TYR A 17 -1.07 -10.82 0.02
C TYR A 17 -0.54 -10.24 1.33
N ALA A 18 -0.67 -8.94 1.58
CA ALA A 18 -0.20 -8.38 2.84
C ALA A 18 -1.16 -8.71 3.98
N THR A 19 -0.62 -8.82 5.18
CA THR A 19 -1.40 -8.87 6.43
C THR A 19 -1.27 -7.58 7.22
N ARG A 20 -0.20 -6.82 6.97
CA ARG A 20 0.05 -5.49 7.54
C ARG A 20 0.72 -4.62 6.50
N VAL A 21 0.32 -3.36 6.44
CA VAL A 21 0.87 -2.39 5.49
C VAL A 21 1.44 -1.20 6.24
N ILE A 22 2.62 -0.77 5.81
CA ILE A 22 3.27 0.44 6.28
C ILE A 22 3.56 1.29 5.04
N ALA A 23 2.95 2.47 4.96
CA ALA A 23 3.23 3.41 3.88
C ALA A 23 4.01 4.61 4.41
N LEU A 24 5.02 5.00 3.63
CA LEU A 24 5.91 6.10 3.95
C LEU A 24 5.82 7.15 2.83
N LYS A 25 5.74 8.43 3.19
CA LYS A 25 5.79 9.57 2.26
C LYS A 25 6.74 10.63 2.80
N GLY A 26 7.71 11.06 1.99
CA GLY A 26 8.66 12.11 2.37
C GLY A 26 9.43 11.82 3.66
N GLY A 27 9.76 10.54 3.91
CA GLY A 27 10.44 10.10 5.14
C GLY A 27 9.54 10.02 6.38
N ARG A 28 8.22 10.22 6.26
CA ARG A 28 7.25 10.08 7.35
C ARG A 28 6.31 8.91 7.10
N MET A 29 5.96 8.19 8.17
CA MET A 29 4.94 7.16 8.12
C MET A 29 3.56 7.81 7.99
N VAL A 30 2.89 7.55 6.87
CA VAL A 30 1.56 8.10 6.59
C VAL A 30 0.46 7.07 6.83
N PHE A 31 0.79 5.78 6.78
CA PHE A 31 -0.17 4.71 7.02
C PHE A 31 0.52 3.54 7.75
N ASN A 32 -0.19 2.95 8.70
CA ASN A 32 0.22 1.72 9.38
C ASN A 32 -1.04 1.00 9.87
N GLY A 33 -1.43 -0.08 9.20
CA GLY A 33 -2.70 -0.73 9.46
C GLY A 33 -2.92 -1.98 8.63
N GLN A 34 -4.17 -2.42 8.55
CA GLN A 34 -4.56 -3.53 7.70
C GLN A 34 -4.67 -3.08 6.24
N PRO A 35 -4.42 -3.98 5.27
CA PRO A 35 -4.58 -3.66 3.86
C PRO A 35 -6.01 -3.27 3.47
N ASP A 36 -7.02 -3.76 4.19
CA ASP A 36 -8.43 -3.43 3.92
C ASP A 36 -8.78 -1.98 4.30
N GLU A 37 -8.02 -1.37 5.21
CA GLU A 37 -8.18 0.03 5.60
C GLU A 37 -7.57 1.01 4.58
N ILE A 38 -6.77 0.50 3.63
CA ILE A 38 -6.27 1.29 2.51
C ILE A 38 -7.39 1.44 1.48
N THR A 39 -7.89 2.67 1.37
CA THR A 39 -8.84 3.12 0.36
C THR A 39 -8.14 3.83 -0.80
N ASP A 40 -8.87 4.08 -1.88
CA ASP A 40 -8.33 4.80 -3.05
C ASP A 40 -7.86 6.22 -2.70
N THR A 41 -8.40 6.82 -1.63
CA THR A 41 -7.94 8.10 -1.09
C THR A 41 -6.54 7.99 -0.50
N TRP A 42 -6.26 6.89 0.22
CA TRP A 42 -4.91 6.59 0.70
C TRP A 42 -3.95 6.32 -0.45
N PHE A 43 -4.41 5.69 -1.54
CA PHE A 43 -3.59 5.49 -2.73
C PHE A 43 -3.06 6.80 -3.29
N LYS A 44 -3.94 7.79 -3.53
CA LYS A 44 -3.54 9.14 -3.96
C LYS A 44 -2.63 9.84 -2.95
N THR A 45 -2.86 9.60 -1.67
CA THR A 45 -2.02 10.18 -0.61
C THR A 45 -0.61 9.60 -0.64
N ILE A 46 -0.46 8.29 -0.83
CA ILE A 46 0.83 7.57 -0.79
C ILE A 46 1.60 7.72 -2.10
N TYR A 47 0.94 7.51 -3.24
CA TYR A 47 1.57 7.53 -4.57
C TYR A 47 1.53 8.90 -5.25
N GLY A 48 0.67 9.82 -4.82
CA GLY A 48 0.46 11.13 -5.43
C GLY A 48 -0.86 11.20 -6.21
N GLU A 49 -1.39 12.42 -6.41
CA GLU A 49 -2.68 12.64 -7.07
C GLU A 49 -2.72 12.17 -8.54
N GLU A 50 -1.56 12.03 -9.18
CA GLU A 50 -1.40 11.55 -10.56
C GLU A 50 -1.23 10.04 -10.68
N ALA A 51 -1.22 9.31 -9.55
CA ALA A 51 -1.07 7.87 -9.58
C ALA A 51 -2.33 7.21 -10.15
N MET A 52 -2.17 6.45 -11.23
CA MET A 52 -3.21 5.60 -11.78
C MET A 52 -3.07 4.20 -11.20
N GLU A 53 -4.15 3.66 -10.66
CA GLU A 53 -4.17 2.26 -10.24
C GLU A 53 -4.07 1.38 -11.49
N VAL A 54 -2.98 0.63 -11.60
CA VAL A 54 -2.82 -0.36 -12.66
C VAL A 54 -3.31 -1.70 -12.09
N GLU A 55 -4.52 -2.10 -12.48
CA GLU A 55 -4.98 -3.47 -12.29
C GLU A 55 -4.17 -4.38 -13.21
N ILE A 56 -3.33 -5.23 -12.60
CA ILE A 56 -2.72 -6.35 -13.32
C ILE A 56 -3.81 -7.41 -13.45
N ARG A 57 -4.43 -7.50 -14.63
CA ARG A 57 -5.33 -8.60 -15.02
C ARG A 57 -4.53 -9.87 -15.32
#